data_AF-A0A8C5RQB5-F1
#
_entry.id   AF-A0A8C5RQB5-F1
#
_cell.length_a   1.000
_cell.length_b   1.000
_cell.length_c   1.000
_cell.angle_alpha   90.00
_cell.angle_beta   90.00
_cell.angle_gamma   90.00
#
_symmetry.space_group_name_H-M   'P 1'
#
loop_
_entity.id
_entity.type
_entity.pdbx_description
1 polymer ?
#
loop_
_entity_poly.entity_id
_entity_poly.type
_entity_poly.pdbx_seq_one_letter_code
_entity_poly.pdbx_strand_id
1 'polypeptide(L)' 'TIPCTCNLYALPGCPRNFNPVCGTDGETYANECMLCMTNRDKDEDIQIAYKSAC' A
#
# COMPACT_ATOMS: atom_id res chain seq x y z
N THR A 1 -9.49 -7.36 -6.68
CA THR A 1 -8.42 -6.53 -6.07
C THR A 1 -8.99 -5.81 -4.88
N ILE A 2 -8.20 -5.65 -3.82
CA ILE A 2 -8.59 -4.89 -2.63
C ILE A 2 -8.18 -3.44 -2.87
N PRO A 3 -9.11 -2.47 -2.85
CA PRO A 3 -8.78 -1.08 -3.09
C PRO A 3 -7.84 -0.54 -2.01
N CYS A 4 -6.70 0.07 -2.39
CA CYS A 4 -5.85 0.78 -1.43
C CYS A 4 -6.62 2.02 -0.96
N THR A 5 -6.99 2.05 0.31
CA THR A 5 -7.77 3.17 0.85
C THR A 5 -6.87 4.35 1.22
N CYS A 6 -6.20 4.94 0.21
CA CYS A 6 -5.21 6.01 0.37
C CYS A 6 -5.74 7.21 1.17
N ASN A 7 -7.04 7.50 1.05
CA ASN A 7 -7.71 8.59 1.76
C ASN A 7 -7.74 8.40 3.29
N LEU A 8 -7.67 7.16 3.78
CA LEU A 8 -7.59 6.88 5.22
C LEU A 8 -6.21 7.18 5.80
N TYR A 9 -5.19 7.21 4.96
CA TYR A 9 -3.79 7.46 5.33
C TYR A 9 -3.38 8.92 5.11
N ALA A 10 -4.33 9.84 5.30
CA ALA A 10 -4.02 11.26 5.35
C ALA A 10 -3.11 11.56 6.56
N LEU A 11 -2.09 12.41 6.31
CA LEU A 11 -1.03 12.91 7.20
C LEU A 11 -1.31 12.86 8.72
N PRO A 12 -0.30 12.55 9.57
CA PRO A 12 1.10 13.01 9.43
C PRO A 12 2.11 12.00 8.83
N GLY A 13 1.68 10.81 8.42
CA GLY A 13 2.55 9.81 7.78
C GLY A 13 2.08 8.38 8.05
N CYS A 14 2.77 7.40 7.47
CA CYS A 14 2.40 5.99 7.65
C CYS A 14 2.80 5.45 9.03
N PRO A 15 1.96 4.59 9.64
CA PRO A 15 2.37 3.82 10.80
C PRO A 15 3.54 2.90 10.45
N ARG A 16 4.40 2.62 11.43
CA ARG A 16 5.57 1.74 11.29
C ARG A 16 5.27 0.27 11.58
N ASN A 17 4.00 -0.12 11.61
CA ASN A 17 3.60 -1.51 11.78
C ASN A 17 3.93 -2.32 10.53
N PHE A 18 4.44 -3.54 10.73
CA PHE A 18 4.69 -4.49 9.66
C PHE A 18 3.46 -5.38 9.47
N ASN A 19 2.62 -5.01 8.50
CA ASN A 19 1.40 -5.72 8.11
C ASN A 19 1.43 -5.89 6.58
N PRO A 20 2.27 -6.81 6.06
CA PRO A 20 2.64 -6.80 4.66
C PRO A 20 1.45 -7.04 3.73
N VAL A 21 1.48 -6.37 2.58
CA VAL A 21 0.52 -6.55 1.49
C VAL A 21 1.27 -6.75 0.18
N CYS A 22 0.71 -7.57 -0.70
CA CYS A 22 1.21 -7.75 -2.05
C CYS A 22 0.44 -6.83 -2.99
N GLY A 23 1.16 -6.02 -3.76
CA GLY A 23 0.58 -5.17 -4.79
C GLY A 23 0.24 -5.95 -6.06
N THR A 24 -0.60 -5.38 -6.92
CA THR A 24 -0.89 -5.93 -8.26
C THR A 24 0.30 -5.86 -9.22
N ASP A 25 1.32 -5.08 -8.85
CA ASP A 25 2.64 -5.01 -9.49
C ASP A 25 3.56 -6.18 -9.11
N GLY A 26 3.16 -7.01 -8.14
CA GLY A 26 3.95 -8.14 -7.65
C GLY A 26 4.97 -7.78 -6.57
N GLU A 27 4.95 -6.54 -6.06
CA GLU A 27 5.86 -6.07 -5.02
C GLU A 27 5.23 -6.19 -3.63
N THR A 28 6.06 -6.48 -2.62
CA THR A 28 5.61 -6.50 -1.21
C THR A 28 5.80 -5.14 -0.57
N TYR A 29 4.72 -4.61 0.00
CA TYR A 29 4.73 -3.37 0.76
C TYR A 29 4.60 -3.65 2.25
N ALA A 30 5.38 -2.95 3.08
CA ALA A 30 5.43 -3.19 4.53
C ALA A 30 4.06 -3.03 5.23
N ASN A 31 3.20 -2.18 4.67
CA ASN A 31 1.78 -2.08 5.00
C ASN A 31 1.01 -1.38 3.88
N GLU A 32 -0.33 -1.40 3.97
CA GLU A 32 -1.22 -0.73 3.01
C GLU A 32 -0.90 0.76 2.85
N CYS A 33 -0.51 1.46 3.92
CA CYS A 33 -0.16 2.87 3.83
C CYS A 33 1.08 3.11 2.95
N MET A 34 2.12 2.27 3.08
CA MET A 34 3.33 2.36 2.26
C MET A 34 3.05 2.11 0.77
N LEU A 35 2.13 1.20 0.45
CA LEU A 35 1.64 1.01 -0.91
C LEU A 35 0.95 2.28 -1.42
N CYS A 36 0.02 2.82 -0.63
CA CYS A 36 -0.70 4.04 -0.96
C CYS A 36 0.24 5.26 -1.13
N MET A 37 1.31 5.41 -0.33
CA MET A 37 2.33 6.45 -0.55
C MET A 37 3.12 6.21 -1.83
N THR A 38 3.45 4.96 -2.14
CA THR A 38 4.15 4.62 -3.39
C THR A 38 3.32 5.04 -4.61
N ASN A 39 2.01 4.76 -4.59
CA ASN A 39 1.09 5.25 -5.62
C ASN A 39 1.14 6.77 -5.78
N ARG A 40 1.14 7.51 -4.65
CA ARG A 40 1.21 8.98 -4.66
C ARG A 40 2.54 9.53 -5.17
N ASP A 41 3.65 8.91 -4.78
CA ASP A 41 5.00 9.37 -5.10
C ASP A 41 5.38 9.06 -6.56
N LYS A 42 4.88 7.93 -7.08
CA LYS A 42 5.19 7.45 -8.44
C LYS A 42 4.07 7.72 -9.46
N ASP A 43 2.93 8.25 -9.02
CA ASP A 43 1.72 8.41 -9.84
C ASP A 43 1.26 7.07 -10.45
N GLU A 44 1.20 6.04 -9.59
CA GLU A 44 0.80 4.68 -9.94
C GLU A 44 -0.59 4.34 -9.35
N ASP A 45 -1.25 3.33 -9.91
CA ASP A 45 -2.54 2.81 -9.42
C ASP A 45 -2.43 1.35 -8.96
N ILE A 46 -1.46 1.08 -8.09
CA ILE A 46 -1.25 -0.27 -7.55
C ILE A 46 -2.37 -0.58 -6.57
N GLN A 47 -3.03 -1.71 -6.78
CA GLN A 47 -4.06 -2.23 -5.90
C GLN A 47 -3.48 -3.34 -5.02
N ILE A 48 -4.13 -3.67 -3.91
CA ILE A 48 -3.71 -4.83 -3.12
C ILE A 48 -4.22 -6.10 -3.83
N ALA A 49 -3.29 -7.00 -4.16
CA ALA A 49 -3.57 -8.35 -4.64
C ALA A 49 -4.03 -9.25 -3.47
N TYR A 50 -3.25 -9.29 -2.38
CA TYR A 50 -3.57 -10.05 -1.16
C TYR A 50 -2.89 -9.44 0.09
N LYS A 51 -3.49 -9.69 1.26
CA LYS A 51 -3.05 -9.16 2.58
C LYS A 51 -1.95 -10.03 3.22
N SER A 52 -0.91 -10.33 2.46
CA SER A 52 0.33 -10.95 2.92
C SER A 52 1.48 -10.47 2.02
N ALA A 53 2.72 -10.78 2.37
CA ALA A 53 3.83 -10.62 1.43
C ALA A 53 3.59 -11.46 0.17
N CYS A 54 4.03 -10.94 -0.98
CA CYS A 54 4.25 -11.76 -2.16
C CYS A 54 5.32 -12.83 -1.86
#